data_AF-A0A177CFJ9-F1
#
_entry.id   AF-A0A177CFJ9-F1
#
_cell.length_a   1.000
_cell.length_b   1.000
_cell.length_c   1.000
_cell.angle_alpha   90.00
_cell.angle_beta   90.00
_cell.angle_gamma   90.00
#
_symmetry.space_group_name_H-M   'P 1'
#
loop_
_entity.id
_entity.type
_entity.pdbx_description
1 polymer ?
#
loop_
_entity_poly.entity_id
_entity_poly.type
_entity_poly.pdbx_seq_one_letter_code
_entity_poly.pdbx_strand_id
1 'polypeptide(L)'
;MAKELETLRSQREDNGFKSTVSPDTHFDSPESALEQSGTAVVTDFGIKEQYQLEGFVIDKNTVADIIKVFAAFYYPHFPVVNPNFSISTMYDTAPLLFWTLIVIVASRGPLPQHIALFEQLKEPYLAKLRLEILAAPVPLQTIQALIHLIMWPLPSPRQSHDCSWLYCGVAINAALYMGLHHSKPPQSLRSIGVPSGSPRARASTWLGCFLASTSVGMHIGVSPHINETTELATIENFVRTYPIPPEFAYQVMVHHIMARFTTIVLENSQETVSQSLVKLIDTELDSLKSRFPTPWSPRIEMAVLVAKLHLYTMTIIRMQDVTSREVLMKNGYSVALRIVYLSDQGLFHRSDDYPDITAAFLQQTCPKNYFRALMLAAVFLLRFFALNINAPPEEQETAKNHVAIAQRFLAAGAREATDEKARAALVIEVLSRQQPMDIDSTKLKIDDRMGASIVFDAITRGHELRNIKADVEERTSPQENGDLQQHSIADMPPPPAAPEFNDYAQLTQADMSAMSDFDIPLDFNALPQDLWGDSMWGMFGTFAPPY
;
A
#
# COMPACT_ATOMS: atom_id res chain seq x y z
N MET A 1 -12.03 -56.19 -31.16
CA MET A 1 -12.09 -54.73 -31.40
C MET A 1 -13.47 -54.09 -31.26
N ALA A 2 -14.54 -54.48 -31.97
CA ALA A 2 -15.87 -53.87 -31.74
C ALA A 2 -16.51 -54.27 -30.39
N LYS A 3 -16.38 -55.54 -29.98
CA LYS A 3 -16.89 -56.05 -28.69
C LYS A 3 -16.16 -55.52 -27.45
N GLU A 4 -14.87 -55.18 -27.58
CA GLU A 4 -14.08 -54.62 -26.45
C GLU A 4 -14.39 -53.14 -26.20
N LEU A 5 -14.76 -52.41 -27.25
CA LEU A 5 -15.21 -51.02 -27.16
C LEU A 5 -16.60 -50.91 -26.50
N GLU A 6 -17.46 -51.92 -26.69
CA GLU A 6 -18.77 -51.99 -26.06
C GLU A 6 -18.68 -52.35 -24.56
N THR A 7 -17.76 -53.24 -24.17
CA THR A 7 -17.49 -53.55 -22.75
C THR A 7 -16.84 -52.39 -21.98
N LEU A 8 -16.04 -51.54 -22.65
CA LEU A 8 -15.50 -50.31 -22.06
C LEU A 8 -16.55 -49.20 -21.98
N ARG A 9 -17.57 -49.21 -22.84
CA ARG A 9 -18.71 -48.27 -22.77
C ARG A 9 -19.68 -48.63 -21.66
N SER A 10 -20.00 -49.91 -21.48
CA SER A 10 -20.88 -50.38 -20.41
C SER A 10 -20.24 -50.23 -19.02
N GLN A 11 -18.92 -50.44 -18.87
CA GLN A 11 -18.21 -50.16 -17.62
C GLN A 11 -18.15 -48.66 -17.27
N ARG A 12 -18.26 -47.77 -18.27
CA ARG A 12 -18.28 -46.32 -18.05
C ARG A 12 -19.68 -45.81 -17.65
N GLU A 13 -20.73 -46.53 -18.01
CA GLU A 13 -22.12 -46.21 -17.65
C GLU A 13 -22.51 -46.76 -16.27
N ASP A 14 -21.93 -47.88 -15.81
CA ASP A 14 -22.20 -48.46 -14.47
C ASP A 14 -21.39 -47.84 -13.31
N ASN A 15 -20.33 -47.07 -13.60
CA ASN A 15 -19.61 -46.28 -12.59
C ASN A 15 -20.18 -44.87 -12.38
N GLY A 16 -21.33 -44.57 -12.98
CA GLY A 16 -22.15 -43.41 -12.65
C GLY A 16 -22.85 -43.62 -11.31
N PHE A 17 -22.11 -43.52 -10.21
CA PHE A 17 -22.70 -43.39 -8.89
C PHE A 17 -23.71 -42.24 -8.94
N LYS A 18 -24.96 -42.56 -8.63
CA LYS A 18 -26.03 -41.61 -8.36
C LYS A 18 -25.55 -40.64 -7.27
N SER A 19 -24.98 -39.51 -7.69
CA SER A 19 -24.88 -38.34 -6.85
C SER A 19 -26.27 -37.72 -6.82
N THR A 20 -27.13 -38.24 -5.94
CA THR A 20 -28.21 -37.45 -5.39
C THR A 20 -27.54 -36.24 -4.75
N VAL A 21 -27.58 -35.10 -5.46
CA VAL A 21 -27.30 -33.79 -4.90
C VAL A 21 -28.32 -33.57 -3.80
N SER A 22 -27.96 -34.04 -2.60
CA SER A 22 -28.47 -33.47 -1.37
C SER A 22 -28.02 -32.01 -1.38
N PRO A 23 -28.85 -31.06 -0.96
CA PRO A 23 -28.39 -29.68 -0.84
C PRO A 23 -27.18 -29.71 0.09
N ASP A 24 -26.03 -29.24 -0.41
CA ASP A 24 -24.83 -29.02 0.39
C ASP A 24 -25.26 -28.13 1.56
N THR A 25 -25.53 -28.79 2.68
CA THR A 25 -25.48 -28.18 3.99
C THR A 25 -24.00 -27.99 4.23
N HIS A 26 -23.44 -26.94 3.61
CA HIS A 26 -22.35 -26.22 4.25
C HIS A 26 -22.88 -25.92 5.65
N PHE A 27 -22.48 -26.75 6.61
CA PHE A 27 -22.40 -26.31 7.99
C PHE A 27 -21.46 -25.12 7.93
N ASP A 28 -22.01 -23.93 7.73
CA ASP A 28 -21.30 -22.69 7.99
C ASP A 28 -20.88 -22.79 9.45
N SER A 29 -19.62 -23.17 9.65
CA SER A 29 -19.01 -23.11 10.97
C SER A 29 -19.25 -21.68 11.49
N PRO A 30 -19.59 -21.48 12.78
CA PRO A 30 -19.73 -20.14 13.34
C PRO A 30 -18.49 -19.25 13.07
N GLU A 31 -17.33 -19.88 12.86
CA GLU A 31 -16.10 -19.22 12.41
C GLU A 31 -16.22 -18.65 10.98
N SER A 32 -16.79 -19.38 10.02
CA SER A 32 -17.06 -18.92 8.63
C SER A 32 -18.03 -17.73 8.60
N ALA A 33 -19.06 -17.75 9.45
CA ALA A 33 -20.05 -16.69 9.54
C ALA A 33 -19.44 -15.39 10.11
N LEU A 34 -18.64 -15.49 11.18
CA LEU A 34 -17.93 -14.34 11.75
C LEU A 34 -16.93 -13.76 10.74
N GLU A 35 -16.22 -14.65 10.06
CA GLU A 35 -15.24 -14.34 9.04
C GLU A 35 -15.80 -13.61 7.81
N GLN A 36 -17.08 -13.78 7.49
CA GLN A 36 -17.78 -13.05 6.41
C GLN A 36 -18.44 -11.76 6.91
N SER A 37 -18.73 -11.66 8.21
CA SER A 37 -19.43 -10.52 8.81
C SER A 37 -18.62 -9.21 8.76
N GLY A 38 -17.29 -9.30 8.65
CA GLY A 38 -16.39 -8.14 8.80
C GLY A 38 -16.30 -7.61 10.23
N THR A 39 -16.81 -8.38 11.21
CA THR A 39 -16.71 -8.08 12.63
C THR A 39 -15.67 -8.99 13.29
N ALA A 40 -15.09 -8.52 14.38
CA ALA A 40 -14.12 -9.27 15.17
C ALA A 40 -14.59 -9.40 16.62
N VAL A 41 -14.25 -10.53 17.23
CA VAL A 41 -14.56 -10.85 18.62
C VAL A 41 -13.26 -10.86 19.42
N VAL A 42 -13.27 -10.19 20.57
CA VAL A 42 -12.12 -10.14 21.47
C VAL A 42 -12.37 -11.05 22.67
N THR A 43 -11.41 -11.92 22.97
CA THR A 43 -11.43 -12.79 24.14
C THR A 43 -10.35 -12.35 25.13
N ASP A 44 -10.81 -11.92 26.30
CA ASP A 44 -9.97 -11.44 27.40
C ASP A 44 -9.58 -12.58 28.38
N PHE A 45 -9.87 -13.84 28.02
CA PHE A 45 -9.59 -14.99 28.89
C PHE A 45 -8.08 -15.30 28.95
N GLY A 46 -7.54 -15.43 30.16
CA GLY A 46 -6.12 -15.78 30.35
C GLY A 46 -5.13 -14.66 30.00
N ILE A 47 -5.58 -13.40 29.99
CA ILE A 47 -4.69 -12.25 29.82
C ILE A 47 -3.70 -12.12 30.99
N LYS A 48 -2.46 -11.75 30.68
CA LYS A 48 -1.41 -11.49 31.68
C LYS A 48 -1.71 -10.15 32.37
N GLU A 49 -1.30 -10.00 33.63
CA GLU A 49 -1.52 -8.74 34.37
C GLU A 49 -0.85 -7.53 33.71
N GLN A 50 0.31 -7.76 33.09
CA GLN A 50 1.10 -6.74 32.40
C GLN A 50 1.75 -7.33 31.16
N TYR A 51 1.96 -6.47 30.17
CA TYR A 51 2.65 -6.77 28.92
C TYR A 51 3.85 -5.83 28.80
N GLN A 52 4.97 -6.35 28.28
CA GLN A 52 6.24 -5.62 28.28
C GLN A 52 6.88 -5.62 26.89
N LEU A 53 7.38 -4.46 26.49
CA LEU A 53 8.22 -4.28 25.31
C LEU A 53 9.48 -3.52 25.72
N GLU A 54 10.60 -4.23 25.81
CA GLU A 54 11.85 -3.66 26.34
C GLU A 54 11.63 -3.03 27.74
N GLY A 55 11.88 -1.73 27.90
CA GLY A 55 11.62 -1.00 29.14
C GLY A 55 10.19 -0.51 29.33
N PHE A 56 9.33 -0.66 28.32
CA PHE A 56 7.95 -0.18 28.34
C PHE A 56 6.99 -1.26 28.89
N VAL A 57 6.10 -0.89 29.80
CA VAL A 57 5.12 -1.79 30.44
C VAL A 57 3.73 -1.19 30.34
N ILE A 58 2.75 -2.03 30.00
CA ILE A 58 1.33 -1.68 29.91
C ILE A 58 0.48 -2.70 30.67
N ASP A 59 -0.57 -2.23 31.35
CA ASP A 59 -1.46 -3.10 32.12
C ASP A 59 -2.51 -3.79 31.24
N LYS A 60 -3.06 -4.89 31.77
CA LYS A 60 -4.03 -5.73 31.06
C LYS A 60 -5.30 -4.99 30.60
N ASN A 61 -5.80 -4.02 31.38
CA ASN A 61 -7.07 -3.37 31.09
C ASN A 61 -6.88 -2.44 29.90
N THR A 62 -5.79 -1.65 29.91
CA THR A 62 -5.45 -0.77 28.79
C THR A 62 -5.25 -1.58 27.49
N VAL A 63 -4.60 -2.75 27.56
CA VAL A 63 -4.45 -3.64 26.38
C VAL A 63 -5.81 -4.13 25.89
N ALA A 64 -6.66 -4.63 26.79
CA ALA A 64 -7.99 -5.13 26.41
C ALA A 64 -8.84 -4.05 25.76
N ASP A 65 -8.86 -2.84 26.31
CA ASP A 65 -9.59 -1.69 25.76
C ASP A 65 -9.07 -1.31 24.38
N ILE A 66 -7.75 -1.26 24.18
CA ILE A 66 -7.14 -0.95 22.90
C ILE A 66 -7.49 -1.98 21.83
N ILE A 67 -7.44 -3.28 22.16
CA ILE A 67 -7.76 -4.34 21.20
C ILE A 67 -9.26 -4.34 20.86
N LYS A 68 -10.14 -4.02 21.81
CA LYS A 68 -11.58 -3.81 21.53
C LYS A 68 -11.83 -2.62 20.61
N VAL A 69 -11.13 -1.49 20.83
CA VAL A 69 -11.17 -0.33 19.93
C VAL A 69 -10.66 -0.71 18.52
N PHE A 70 -9.58 -1.50 18.42
CA PHE A 70 -9.10 -2.00 17.14
C PHE A 70 -10.17 -2.85 16.42
N ALA A 71 -10.74 -3.83 17.14
CA ALA A 71 -11.76 -4.74 16.61
C ALA A 71 -13.03 -3.99 16.14
N ALA A 72 -13.45 -2.95 16.87
CA ALA A 72 -14.65 -2.19 16.55
C ALA A 72 -14.46 -1.22 15.37
N PHE A 73 -13.31 -0.53 15.29
CA PHE A 73 -13.16 0.63 14.41
C PHE A 73 -12.11 0.49 13.30
N TYR A 74 -11.15 -0.42 13.43
CA TYR A 74 -10.05 -0.59 12.47
C TYR A 74 -10.20 -1.88 11.67
N TYR A 75 -10.49 -2.99 12.35
CA TYR A 75 -10.67 -4.29 11.72
C TYR A 75 -11.68 -4.28 10.55
N PRO A 76 -12.87 -3.64 10.67
CA PRO A 76 -13.85 -3.67 9.58
C PRO A 76 -13.36 -3.00 8.29
N HIS A 77 -12.40 -2.05 8.38
CA HIS A 77 -11.79 -1.42 7.22
C HIS A 77 -10.77 -2.33 6.51
N PHE A 78 -10.09 -3.22 7.24
CA PHE A 78 -9.02 -4.06 6.71
C PHE A 78 -8.96 -5.43 7.42
N PRO A 79 -9.93 -6.32 7.15
CA PRO A 79 -10.13 -7.58 7.89
C PRO A 79 -9.19 -8.70 7.41
N VAL A 80 -7.88 -8.49 7.56
CA VAL A 80 -6.85 -9.43 7.07
C VAL A 80 -6.39 -10.41 8.15
N VAL A 81 -6.47 -10.02 9.43
CA VAL A 81 -6.14 -10.89 10.56
C VAL A 81 -7.33 -11.77 10.95
N ASN A 82 -7.09 -12.77 11.80
CA ASN A 82 -8.14 -13.63 12.34
C ASN A 82 -9.16 -12.77 13.12
N PRO A 83 -10.47 -12.87 12.84
CA PRO A 83 -11.50 -12.13 13.58
C PRO A 83 -11.60 -12.51 15.07
N ASN A 84 -11.09 -13.68 15.47
CA ASN A 84 -11.05 -14.13 16.87
C ASN A 84 -9.76 -13.68 17.55
N PHE A 85 -9.81 -12.54 18.22
CA PHE A 85 -8.67 -11.96 18.93
C PHE A 85 -8.52 -12.54 20.33
N SER A 86 -7.63 -13.52 20.49
CA SER A 86 -7.10 -13.93 21.81
C SER A 86 -5.87 -13.10 22.16
N ILE A 87 -6.01 -12.20 23.14
CA ILE A 87 -4.95 -11.24 23.53
C ILE A 87 -3.70 -11.98 24.01
N SER A 88 -3.84 -12.99 24.88
CA SER A 88 -2.68 -13.74 25.41
C SER A 88 -1.98 -14.53 24.31
N THR A 89 -2.74 -15.22 23.46
CA THR A 89 -2.19 -16.01 22.35
C THR A 89 -1.48 -15.12 21.34
N MET A 90 -2.04 -13.95 21.02
CA MET A 90 -1.42 -13.02 20.08
C MET A 90 -0.08 -12.49 20.62
N TYR A 91 -0.01 -12.11 21.90
CA TYR A 91 1.24 -11.66 22.50
C TYR A 91 2.33 -12.75 22.46
N ASP A 92 1.97 -14.00 22.75
CA ASP A 92 2.93 -15.10 22.83
C ASP A 92 3.36 -15.62 21.44
N THR A 93 2.46 -15.63 20.46
CA THR A 93 2.71 -16.23 19.13
C THR A 93 3.04 -15.21 18.03
N ALA A 94 2.64 -13.96 18.21
CA ALA A 94 2.73 -12.91 17.20
C ALA A 94 3.04 -11.54 17.84
N PRO A 95 4.15 -11.40 18.62
CA PRO A 95 4.40 -10.24 19.45
C PRO A 95 4.49 -8.93 18.65
N LEU A 96 5.11 -8.92 17.47
CA LEU A 96 5.16 -7.71 16.65
C LEU A 96 3.78 -7.29 16.16
N LEU A 97 2.93 -8.23 15.73
CA LEU A 97 1.56 -7.93 15.33
C LEU A 97 0.77 -7.36 16.51
N PHE A 98 0.85 -7.98 17.69
CA PHE A 98 0.25 -7.48 18.93
C PHE A 98 0.63 -6.02 19.20
N TRP A 99 1.93 -5.71 19.23
CA TRP A 99 2.39 -4.34 19.46
C TRP A 99 2.03 -3.39 18.32
N THR A 100 1.91 -3.88 17.09
CA THR A 100 1.48 -3.11 15.92
C THR A 100 0.04 -2.64 16.07
N LEU A 101 -0.87 -3.52 16.50
CA LEU A 101 -2.26 -3.13 16.76
C LEU A 101 -2.32 -2.08 17.86
N ILE A 102 -1.56 -2.27 18.94
CA ILE A 102 -1.51 -1.33 20.06
C ILE A 102 -0.99 0.03 19.62
N VAL A 103 0.15 0.09 18.93
CA VAL A 103 0.77 1.37 18.55
C VAL A 103 -0.08 2.11 17.51
N ILE A 104 -0.77 1.40 16.60
CA ILE A 104 -1.70 2.01 15.64
C ILE A 104 -2.84 2.69 16.38
N VAL A 105 -3.50 1.99 17.31
CA VAL A 105 -4.58 2.57 18.11
C VAL A 105 -4.05 3.67 19.03
N ALA A 106 -2.89 3.48 19.67
CA ALA A 106 -2.32 4.48 20.58
C ALA A 106 -2.00 5.80 19.85
N SER A 107 -1.34 5.72 18.69
CA SER A 107 -0.97 6.89 17.85
C SER A 107 -2.16 7.73 17.40
N ARG A 108 -3.36 7.13 17.43
CA ARG A 108 -4.60 7.70 16.89
C ARG A 108 -5.77 7.55 17.84
N GLY A 109 -5.52 7.32 19.14
CA GLY A 109 -6.51 6.83 20.08
C GLY A 109 -7.43 7.92 20.64
N PRO A 110 -8.67 7.59 21.08
CA PRO A 110 -9.69 8.60 21.44
C PRO A 110 -9.45 9.28 22.76
N LEU A 111 -8.68 8.61 23.59
CA LEU A 111 -8.50 8.96 24.97
C LEU A 111 -7.14 9.64 25.11
N PRO A 112 -7.04 10.75 25.86
CA PRO A 112 -5.76 11.43 26.11
C PRO A 112 -4.66 10.48 26.63
N GLN A 113 -5.04 9.45 27.39
CA GLN A 113 -4.12 8.40 27.87
C GLN A 113 -3.40 7.64 26.75
N HIS A 114 -4.00 7.53 25.56
CA HIS A 114 -3.39 6.85 24.41
C HIS A 114 -2.25 7.65 23.79
N ILE A 115 -2.25 8.98 23.92
CA ILE A 115 -1.19 9.85 23.40
C ILE A 115 0.07 9.68 24.26
N ALA A 116 -0.07 9.77 25.59
CA ALA A 116 1.04 9.53 26.51
C ALA A 116 1.61 8.12 26.36
N LEU A 117 0.74 7.14 26.09
CA LEU A 117 1.12 5.77 25.77
C LEU A 117 1.95 5.70 24.48
N PHE A 118 1.52 6.38 23.41
CA PHE A 118 2.23 6.37 22.13
C PHE A 118 3.64 6.95 22.24
N GLU A 119 3.82 8.08 22.94
CA GLU A 119 5.13 8.71 23.11
C GLU A 119 6.15 7.78 23.77
N GLN A 120 5.71 6.93 24.71
CA GLN A 120 6.59 5.95 25.37
C GLN A 120 6.78 4.68 24.53
N LEU A 121 5.75 4.27 23.78
CA LEU A 121 5.76 3.01 23.02
C LEU A 121 6.46 3.13 21.66
N LYS A 122 6.49 4.33 21.06
CA LYS A 122 6.91 4.54 19.67
C LYS A 122 8.31 4.01 19.38
N GLU A 123 9.33 4.43 20.13
CA GLU A 123 10.72 4.01 19.86
C GLU A 123 10.98 2.53 20.18
N PRO A 124 10.56 1.97 21.33
CA PRO A 124 10.66 0.53 21.59
C PRO A 124 9.98 -0.32 20.49
N TYR A 125 8.82 0.13 20.00
CA TYR A 125 8.14 -0.51 18.88
C TYR A 125 8.95 -0.43 17.58
N LEU A 126 9.43 0.77 17.22
CA LEU A 126 10.21 0.95 16.00
C LEU A 126 11.55 0.18 16.04
N ALA A 127 12.19 0.08 17.20
CA ALA A 127 13.39 -0.76 17.39
C ALA A 127 13.08 -2.23 17.08
N LYS A 128 12.03 -2.78 17.69
CA LYS A 128 11.56 -4.15 17.42
C LYS A 128 11.18 -4.37 15.96
N LEU A 129 10.45 -3.42 15.36
CA LEU A 129 10.03 -3.48 13.95
C LEU A 129 11.24 -3.55 13.03
N ARG A 130 12.20 -2.62 13.19
CA ARG A 130 13.42 -2.58 12.34
C ARG A 130 14.22 -3.87 12.43
N LEU A 131 14.27 -4.49 13.60
CA LEU A 131 14.96 -5.76 13.81
C LEU A 131 14.22 -6.94 13.15
N GLU A 132 12.91 -7.06 13.36
CA GLU A 132 12.15 -8.23 12.89
C GLU A 132 11.90 -8.23 11.37
N ILE A 133 11.73 -7.07 10.74
CA ILE A 133 11.43 -7.00 9.31
C ILE A 133 12.64 -7.36 8.44
N LEU A 134 13.85 -7.33 9.02
CA LEU A 134 15.11 -7.72 8.39
C LEU A 134 15.58 -9.12 8.82
N ALA A 135 14.87 -9.76 9.77
CA ALA A 135 15.17 -11.11 10.23
C ALA A 135 14.50 -12.15 9.32
N ALA A 136 15.24 -12.64 8.32
CA ALA A 136 14.75 -13.70 7.45
C ALA A 136 14.77 -15.07 8.15
N PRO A 137 13.77 -15.93 7.94
CA PRO A 137 12.55 -15.70 7.17
C PRO A 137 11.49 -14.89 7.95
N VAL A 138 10.85 -13.94 7.27
CA VAL A 138 9.82 -13.08 7.86
C VAL A 138 8.51 -13.88 8.05
N PRO A 139 7.96 -14.00 9.28
CA PRO A 139 6.74 -14.75 9.54
C PRO A 139 5.47 -14.11 8.96
N LEU A 140 4.42 -14.92 8.76
CA LEU A 140 3.11 -14.46 8.23
C LEU A 140 2.54 -13.28 9.04
N GLN A 141 2.61 -13.37 10.37
CA GLN A 141 2.08 -12.35 11.27
C GLN A 141 2.89 -11.05 11.23
N THR A 142 4.19 -11.13 10.94
CA THR A 142 5.03 -9.95 10.69
C THR A 142 4.67 -9.27 9.38
N ILE A 143 4.32 -10.03 8.33
CA ILE A 143 3.75 -9.48 7.09
C ILE A 143 2.41 -8.80 7.40
N GLN A 144 1.55 -9.45 8.19
CA GLN A 144 0.27 -8.86 8.63
C GLN A 144 0.49 -7.56 9.41
N ALA A 145 1.48 -7.49 10.28
CA ALA A 145 1.84 -6.26 10.99
C ALA A 145 2.24 -5.15 10.00
N LEU A 146 3.11 -5.45 9.04
CA LEU A 146 3.56 -4.49 8.02
C LEU A 146 2.40 -3.92 7.20
N ILE A 147 1.48 -4.76 6.71
CA ILE A 147 0.35 -4.27 5.91
C ILE A 147 -0.62 -3.39 6.72
N HIS A 148 -0.78 -3.63 8.03
CA HIS A 148 -1.54 -2.73 8.89
C HIS A 148 -0.82 -1.38 9.07
N LEU A 149 0.50 -1.38 9.24
CA LEU A 149 1.28 -0.14 9.25
C LEU A 149 1.17 0.64 7.93
N ILE A 150 1.07 -0.03 6.78
CA ILE A 150 0.89 0.64 5.49
C ILE A 150 -0.48 1.35 5.42
N MET A 151 -1.52 0.72 5.97
CA MET A 151 -2.88 1.27 6.01
C MET A 151 -3.01 2.40 7.05
N TRP A 152 -2.27 2.31 8.16
CA TRP A 152 -2.26 3.29 9.26
C TRP A 152 -0.82 3.67 9.69
N PRO A 153 -0.04 4.36 8.84
CA PRO A 153 1.38 4.62 9.11
C PRO A 153 1.58 5.57 10.30
N LEU A 154 2.60 5.36 11.11
CA LEU A 154 2.80 6.18 12.30
C LEU A 154 3.01 7.67 11.96
N PRO A 155 2.59 8.61 12.83
CA PRO A 155 2.80 10.03 12.62
C PRO A 155 4.26 10.37 12.31
N SER A 156 4.44 11.13 11.23
CA SER A 156 5.75 11.53 10.72
C SER A 156 5.84 13.05 10.56
N PRO A 157 7.00 13.65 10.91
CA PRO A 157 7.18 15.11 10.83
C PRO A 157 7.17 15.63 9.39
N ARG A 158 7.54 14.80 8.41
CA ARG A 158 7.58 15.16 6.99
C ARG A 158 6.97 14.04 6.15
N GLN A 159 6.27 14.40 5.08
CA GLN A 159 5.67 13.39 4.19
C GLN A 159 6.73 12.57 3.45
N SER A 160 7.93 13.14 3.22
CA SER A 160 9.08 12.41 2.66
C SER A 160 9.61 11.31 3.57
N HIS A 161 9.30 11.34 4.87
CA HIS A 161 9.69 10.32 5.83
C HIS A 161 8.62 9.22 6.00
N ASP A 162 7.55 9.22 5.19
CA ASP A 162 6.54 8.15 5.21
C ASP A 162 7.13 6.86 4.61
N CYS A 163 7.35 5.84 5.45
CA CYS A 163 7.92 4.56 5.04
C CYS A 163 6.91 3.60 4.40
N SER A 164 5.65 3.99 4.18
CA SER A 164 4.59 3.10 3.65
C SER A 164 5.03 2.35 2.39
N TRP A 165 5.66 3.05 1.43
CA TRP A 165 6.11 2.43 0.18
C TRP A 165 7.24 1.40 0.39
N LEU A 166 8.19 1.70 1.28
CA LEU A 166 9.26 0.76 1.63
C LEU A 166 8.69 -0.49 2.31
N TYR A 167 7.72 -0.33 3.20
CA TYR A 167 7.01 -1.44 3.82
C TYR A 167 6.25 -2.29 2.80
N CYS A 168 5.70 -1.71 1.72
CA CYS A 168 5.11 -2.49 0.63
C CYS A 168 6.14 -3.47 0.03
N GLY A 169 7.34 -2.99 -0.30
CA GLY A 169 8.40 -3.82 -0.88
C GLY A 169 8.82 -4.96 0.05
N VAL A 170 9.01 -4.68 1.35
CA VAL A 170 9.36 -5.71 2.34
C VAL A 170 8.23 -6.74 2.50
N ALA A 171 6.99 -6.28 2.67
CA ALA A 171 5.84 -7.17 2.87
C ALA A 171 5.59 -8.09 1.67
N ILE A 172 5.72 -7.56 0.45
CA ILE A 172 5.50 -8.34 -0.77
C ILE A 172 6.63 -9.34 -0.99
N ASN A 173 7.90 -8.93 -0.85
CA ASN A 173 9.02 -9.86 -0.98
C ASN A 173 8.94 -10.99 0.07
N ALA A 174 8.58 -10.65 1.32
CA ALA A 174 8.33 -11.65 2.35
C ALA A 174 7.16 -12.59 1.99
N ALA A 175 6.06 -12.05 1.45
CA ALA A 175 4.90 -12.83 1.03
C ALA A 175 5.22 -13.76 -0.17
N LEU A 176 6.02 -13.29 -1.11
CA LEU A 176 6.51 -14.09 -2.24
C LEU A 176 7.41 -15.23 -1.75
N TYR A 177 8.37 -14.93 -0.86
CA TYR A 177 9.24 -15.92 -0.24
C TYR A 177 8.45 -16.99 0.54
N MET A 178 7.37 -16.59 1.22
CA MET A 178 6.44 -17.51 1.88
C MET A 178 5.50 -18.25 0.91
N GLY A 179 5.51 -17.94 -0.38
CA GLY A 179 4.62 -18.55 -1.38
C GLY A 179 3.15 -18.21 -1.20
N LEU A 180 2.81 -17.01 -0.71
CA LEU A 180 1.42 -16.58 -0.52
C LEU A 180 0.68 -16.34 -1.85
N HIS A 181 1.43 -16.09 -2.92
CA HIS A 181 0.95 -15.85 -4.28
C HIS A 181 0.49 -17.12 -5.02
N HIS A 182 0.63 -18.31 -4.42
CA HIS A 182 0.19 -19.56 -5.03
C HIS A 182 -1.24 -19.94 -4.62
N SER A 183 -2.06 -20.31 -5.60
CA SER A 183 -3.45 -20.74 -5.37
C SER A 183 -3.56 -22.03 -4.52
N LYS A 184 -2.54 -22.89 -4.58
CA LYS A 184 -2.39 -24.08 -3.74
C LYS A 184 -1.24 -23.85 -2.76
N PRO A 185 -1.46 -23.90 -1.43
CA PRO A 185 -0.40 -23.71 -0.47
C PRO A 185 0.65 -24.83 -0.61
N PRO A 186 1.96 -24.52 -0.50
CA PRO A 186 2.99 -25.55 -0.49
C PRO A 186 2.78 -26.52 0.68
N GLN A 187 3.17 -27.79 0.51
CA GLN A 187 2.83 -28.90 1.42
C GLN A 187 3.34 -28.72 2.86
N SER A 188 4.35 -27.87 3.10
CA SER A 188 4.78 -27.39 4.42
C SER A 188 5.90 -26.37 4.28
N LEU A 189 5.86 -25.25 5.01
CA LEU A 189 6.99 -24.32 5.15
C LEU A 189 7.85 -24.61 6.39
N ARG A 190 7.58 -25.71 7.11
CA ARG A 190 8.35 -26.08 8.31
C ARG A 190 9.83 -26.31 8.01
N SER A 191 10.18 -26.72 6.79
CA SER A 191 11.57 -26.84 6.34
C SER A 191 12.33 -25.52 6.38
N ILE A 192 11.61 -24.40 6.33
CA ILE A 192 12.15 -23.03 6.38
C ILE A 192 11.91 -22.40 7.77
N GLY A 193 11.46 -23.17 8.77
CA GLY A 193 11.33 -22.70 10.16
C GLY A 193 10.14 -21.77 10.45
N VAL A 194 9.18 -21.59 9.53
CA VAL A 194 8.02 -20.70 9.72
C VAL A 194 6.70 -21.48 9.70
N PRO A 195 5.77 -21.23 10.65
CA PRO A 195 4.41 -21.75 10.55
C PRO A 195 3.72 -21.28 9.26
N SER A 196 3.11 -22.21 8.52
CA SER A 196 2.51 -21.91 7.21
C SER A 196 1.29 -20.98 7.29
N GLY A 197 0.64 -20.89 8.46
CA GLY A 197 -0.68 -20.28 8.63
C GLY A 197 -1.81 -21.11 8.00
N SER A 198 -3.05 -20.75 8.29
CA SER A 198 -4.21 -21.35 7.61
C SER A 198 -4.28 -20.88 6.15
N PRO A 199 -4.85 -21.68 5.22
CA PRO A 199 -5.04 -21.26 3.82
C PRO A 199 -5.76 -19.90 3.69
N ARG A 200 -6.78 -19.68 4.52
CA ARG A 200 -7.49 -18.40 4.61
C ARG A 200 -6.58 -17.25 5.05
N ALA A 201 -5.80 -17.42 6.11
CA ALA A 201 -4.91 -16.37 6.60
C ALA A 201 -3.86 -16.00 5.55
N ARG A 202 -3.34 -16.99 4.82
CA ARG A 202 -2.43 -16.78 3.69
C ARG A 202 -3.09 -15.98 2.57
N ALA A 203 -4.28 -16.39 2.12
CA ALA A 203 -5.02 -15.71 1.08
C ALA A 203 -5.37 -14.27 1.49
N SER A 204 -5.92 -14.07 2.69
CA SER A 204 -6.27 -12.74 3.21
C SER A 204 -5.04 -11.83 3.31
N THR A 205 -3.89 -12.38 3.72
CA THR A 205 -2.62 -11.63 3.78
C THR A 205 -2.14 -11.24 2.40
N TRP A 206 -2.21 -12.13 1.40
CA TRP A 206 -1.87 -11.80 0.01
C TRP A 206 -2.79 -10.71 -0.57
N LEU A 207 -4.11 -10.83 -0.35
CA LEU A 207 -5.09 -9.82 -0.74
C LEU A 207 -4.83 -8.48 -0.05
N GLY A 208 -4.43 -8.51 1.23
CA GLY A 208 -4.01 -7.34 2.00
C GLY A 208 -2.76 -6.66 1.44
N CYS A 209 -1.72 -7.44 1.12
CA CYS A 209 -0.51 -6.94 0.44
C CYS A 209 -0.86 -6.29 -0.90
N PHE A 210 -1.71 -6.94 -1.69
CA PHE A 210 -2.18 -6.42 -2.97
C PHE A 210 -2.93 -5.09 -2.81
N LEU A 211 -3.94 -5.04 -1.93
CA LEU A 211 -4.73 -3.84 -1.70
C LEU A 211 -3.85 -2.68 -1.22
N ALA A 212 -3.06 -2.92 -0.17
CA ALA A 212 -2.24 -1.89 0.45
C ALA A 212 -1.19 -1.33 -0.53
N SER A 213 -0.48 -2.21 -1.25
CA SER A 213 0.56 -1.78 -2.19
C SER A 213 0.00 -1.08 -3.43
N THR A 214 -1.10 -1.58 -4.00
CA THR A 214 -1.77 -0.95 -5.14
C THR A 214 -2.31 0.42 -4.75
N SER A 215 -2.92 0.53 -3.57
CA SER A 215 -3.43 1.80 -3.06
C SER A 215 -2.33 2.83 -2.87
N VAL A 216 -1.20 2.47 -2.23
CA VAL A 216 -0.06 3.40 -2.09
C VAL A 216 0.52 3.75 -3.45
N GLY A 217 0.67 2.77 -4.36
CA GLY A 217 1.21 2.96 -5.70
C GLY A 217 0.43 4.00 -6.52
N MET A 218 -0.91 3.93 -6.50
CA MET A 218 -1.78 4.91 -7.16
C MET A 218 -1.54 6.34 -6.65
N HIS A 219 -1.30 6.51 -5.36
CA HIS A 219 -1.16 7.84 -4.75
C HIS A 219 0.23 8.45 -4.91
N ILE A 220 1.28 7.63 -5.07
CA ILE A 220 2.64 8.12 -5.33
C ILE A 220 3.01 8.09 -6.82
N GLY A 221 2.13 7.56 -7.67
CA GLY A 221 2.28 7.56 -9.12
C GLY A 221 3.28 6.52 -9.62
N VAL A 222 3.22 5.30 -9.09
CA VAL A 222 4.08 4.17 -9.51
C VAL A 222 3.25 2.93 -9.79
N SER A 223 3.83 1.99 -10.55
CA SER A 223 3.19 0.71 -10.84
C SER A 223 2.87 -0.08 -9.56
N PRO A 224 1.73 -0.78 -9.48
CA PRO A 224 1.51 -1.78 -8.45
C PRO A 224 2.61 -2.85 -8.52
N HIS A 225 3.03 -3.34 -7.36
CA HIS A 225 4.04 -4.40 -7.28
C HIS A 225 3.52 -5.74 -7.82
N ILE A 226 2.24 -6.03 -7.56
CA ILE A 226 1.56 -7.26 -8.00
C ILE A 226 0.71 -6.87 -9.21
N ASN A 227 1.21 -7.15 -10.39
CA ASN A 227 0.62 -6.68 -11.64
C ASN A 227 0.64 -7.73 -12.76
N GLU A 228 1.27 -8.89 -12.53
CA GLU A 228 1.33 -9.95 -13.53
C GLU A 228 -0.03 -10.63 -13.71
N THR A 229 -0.34 -11.05 -14.94
CA THR A 229 -1.62 -11.69 -15.29
C THR A 229 -1.93 -12.91 -14.41
N THR A 230 -0.92 -13.73 -14.10
CA THR A 230 -1.04 -14.94 -13.26
C THR A 230 -1.32 -14.62 -11.80
N GLU A 231 -0.64 -13.60 -11.25
CA GLU A 231 -0.86 -13.13 -9.88
C GLU A 231 -2.25 -12.50 -9.73
N LEU A 232 -2.66 -11.67 -10.70
CA LEU A 232 -3.97 -11.06 -10.72
C LEU A 232 -5.10 -12.09 -10.85
N ALA A 233 -4.92 -13.14 -11.66
CA ALA A 233 -5.84 -14.27 -11.69
C ALA A 233 -5.93 -14.99 -10.33
N THR A 234 -4.81 -15.06 -9.59
CA THR A 234 -4.79 -15.63 -8.24
C THR A 234 -5.54 -14.75 -7.24
N ILE A 235 -5.42 -13.42 -7.34
CA ILE A 235 -6.21 -12.47 -6.54
C ILE A 235 -7.72 -12.72 -6.74
N GLU A 236 -8.18 -12.80 -7.99
CA GLU A 236 -9.59 -13.08 -8.30
C GLU A 236 -10.03 -14.45 -7.77
N ASN A 237 -9.18 -15.48 -7.91
CA ASN A 237 -9.45 -16.81 -7.38
C ASN A 237 -9.58 -16.81 -5.85
N PHE A 238 -8.73 -16.07 -5.14
CA PHE A 238 -8.79 -15.98 -3.68
C PHE A 238 -10.05 -15.27 -3.18
N VAL A 239 -10.46 -14.18 -3.84
CA VAL A 239 -11.72 -13.49 -3.53
C VAL A 239 -12.94 -14.41 -3.70
N ARG A 240 -12.90 -15.32 -4.68
CA ARG A 240 -14.01 -16.27 -4.94
C ARG A 240 -14.00 -17.50 -4.01
N THR A 241 -12.82 -17.95 -3.61
CA THR A 241 -12.64 -19.25 -2.94
C THR A 241 -12.74 -19.16 -1.43
N TYR A 242 -12.29 -18.04 -0.84
CA TYR A 242 -12.20 -17.89 0.61
C TYR A 242 -13.34 -17.03 1.17
N PRO A 243 -13.74 -17.20 2.45
CA PRO A 243 -14.82 -16.43 3.07
C PRO A 243 -14.33 -15.01 3.41
N ILE A 244 -14.25 -14.14 2.41
CA ILE A 244 -13.75 -12.77 2.56
C ILE A 244 -14.91 -11.80 2.83
N PRO A 245 -14.80 -10.85 3.78
CA PRO A 245 -15.84 -9.85 4.01
C PRO A 245 -16.20 -9.09 2.72
N PRO A 246 -17.50 -8.95 2.38
CA PRO A 246 -17.93 -8.43 1.09
C PRO A 246 -17.39 -7.03 0.74
N GLU A 247 -17.34 -6.13 1.72
CA GLU A 247 -16.83 -4.78 1.51
C GLU A 247 -15.32 -4.79 1.16
N PHE A 248 -14.52 -5.60 1.86
CA PHE A 248 -13.09 -5.75 1.58
C PHE A 248 -12.85 -6.44 0.23
N ALA A 249 -13.60 -7.51 -0.08
CA ALA A 249 -13.57 -8.16 -1.39
C ALA A 249 -13.85 -7.17 -2.53
N TYR A 250 -14.87 -6.31 -2.37
CA TYR A 250 -15.19 -5.29 -3.36
C TYR A 250 -14.05 -4.28 -3.55
N GLN A 251 -13.45 -3.80 -2.47
CA GLN A 251 -12.29 -2.90 -2.52
C GLN A 251 -11.10 -3.54 -3.26
N VAL A 252 -10.83 -4.82 -3.00
CA VAL A 252 -9.80 -5.58 -3.72
C VAL A 252 -10.10 -5.63 -5.21
N MET A 253 -11.33 -5.91 -5.61
CA MET A 253 -11.71 -6.00 -7.03
C MET A 253 -11.65 -4.64 -7.75
N VAL A 254 -11.95 -3.54 -7.06
CA VAL A 254 -11.71 -2.18 -7.59
C VAL A 254 -10.21 -1.97 -7.87
N HIS A 255 -9.35 -2.33 -6.91
CA HIS A 255 -7.90 -2.21 -7.09
C HIS A 255 -7.34 -3.18 -8.14
N HIS A 256 -7.95 -4.35 -8.32
CA HIS A 256 -7.61 -5.30 -9.38
C HIS A 256 -7.80 -4.68 -10.77
N ILE A 257 -8.93 -4.01 -11.02
CA ILE A 257 -9.16 -3.29 -12.28
C ILE A 257 -8.12 -2.17 -12.45
N MET A 258 -7.87 -1.40 -11.39
CA MET A 258 -6.90 -0.30 -11.44
C MET A 258 -5.47 -0.79 -11.66
N ALA A 259 -5.09 -1.94 -11.11
CA ALA A 259 -3.76 -2.50 -11.31
C ALA A 259 -3.53 -2.87 -12.78
N ARG A 260 -4.48 -3.56 -13.40
CA ARG A 260 -4.45 -3.89 -14.84
C ARG A 260 -4.31 -2.64 -15.70
N PHE A 261 -5.10 -1.60 -15.38
CA PHE A 261 -5.07 -0.36 -16.14
C PHE A 261 -3.76 0.41 -15.97
N THR A 262 -3.28 0.53 -14.73
CA THR A 262 -2.05 1.30 -14.42
C THR A 262 -0.85 0.73 -15.15
N THR A 263 -0.72 -0.60 -15.22
CA THR A 263 0.33 -1.28 -15.99
C THR A 263 0.29 -0.90 -17.47
N ILE A 264 -0.90 -0.99 -18.10
CA ILE A 264 -1.07 -0.64 -19.52
C ILE A 264 -0.70 0.83 -19.78
N VAL A 265 -1.11 1.74 -18.91
CA VAL A 265 -0.83 3.18 -19.06
C VAL A 265 0.65 3.50 -18.89
N LEU A 266 1.34 2.79 -18.00
CA LEU A 266 2.76 3.00 -17.73
C LEU A 266 3.65 2.40 -18.82
N GLU A 267 3.34 1.19 -19.29
CA GLU A 267 4.03 0.56 -20.42
C GLU A 267 3.96 1.41 -21.68
N ASN A 268 2.83 2.09 -21.89
CA ASN A 268 2.62 3.00 -23.02
C ASN A 268 2.80 4.46 -22.63
N SER A 269 3.69 4.78 -21.68
CA SER A 269 3.84 6.12 -21.07
C SER A 269 4.08 7.27 -22.08
N GLN A 270 4.70 6.99 -23.22
CA GLN A 270 4.99 7.96 -24.28
C GLN A 270 3.82 8.19 -25.25
N GLU A 271 2.80 7.33 -25.21
CA GLU A 271 1.67 7.39 -26.13
C GLU A 271 0.48 8.15 -25.53
N THR A 272 -0.38 8.69 -26.39
CA THR A 272 -1.65 9.24 -25.96
C THR A 272 -2.57 8.14 -25.47
N VAL A 273 -3.22 8.33 -24.33
CA VAL A 273 -4.21 7.36 -23.85
C VAL A 273 -5.50 7.50 -24.66
N SER A 274 -5.98 6.39 -25.23
CA SER A 274 -7.21 6.38 -26.04
C SER A 274 -8.46 6.54 -25.17
N GLN A 275 -9.42 7.34 -25.64
CA GLN A 275 -10.72 7.53 -24.96
C GLN A 275 -11.48 6.22 -24.78
N SER A 276 -11.37 5.30 -25.75
CA SER A 276 -12.00 3.98 -25.72
C SER A 276 -11.47 3.12 -24.57
N LEU A 277 -10.17 3.17 -24.28
CA LEU A 277 -9.59 2.47 -23.12
C LEU A 277 -10.13 3.04 -21.81
N VAL A 278 -10.18 4.37 -21.66
CA VAL A 278 -10.73 5.02 -20.46
C VAL A 278 -12.19 4.61 -20.23
N LYS A 279 -13.01 4.64 -21.29
CA LYS A 279 -14.42 4.25 -21.23
C LYS A 279 -14.60 2.77 -20.89
N LEU A 280 -13.73 1.90 -21.40
CA LEU A 280 -13.75 0.47 -21.08
C LEU A 280 -13.55 0.25 -19.58
N ILE A 281 -12.54 0.87 -18.99
CA ILE A 281 -12.23 0.72 -17.56
C ILE A 281 -13.31 1.36 -16.69
N ASP A 282 -13.81 2.53 -17.07
CA ASP A 282 -14.92 3.18 -16.36
C ASP A 282 -16.18 2.30 -16.34
N THR A 283 -16.47 1.64 -17.46
CA THR A 283 -17.57 0.66 -17.58
C THR A 283 -17.30 -0.60 -16.74
N GLU A 284 -16.06 -1.08 -16.70
CA GLU A 284 -15.69 -2.24 -15.88
C GLU A 284 -15.88 -1.94 -14.38
N LEU A 285 -15.49 -0.74 -13.93
CA LEU A 285 -15.72 -0.26 -12.56
C LEU A 285 -17.21 -0.19 -12.23
N ASP A 286 -18.05 0.34 -13.12
CA ASP A 286 -19.50 0.40 -12.91
C ASP A 286 -20.14 -1.01 -12.89
N SER A 287 -19.61 -1.93 -13.70
CA SER A 287 -20.08 -3.32 -13.76
C SER A 287 -19.75 -4.14 -12.49
N LEU A 288 -18.80 -3.70 -11.65
CA LEU A 288 -18.48 -4.41 -10.42
C LEU A 288 -19.69 -4.53 -9.49
N LYS A 289 -20.57 -3.53 -9.50
CA LYS A 289 -21.80 -3.53 -8.68
C LYS A 289 -22.73 -4.70 -9.00
N SER A 290 -22.79 -5.14 -10.27
CA SER A 290 -23.59 -6.30 -10.66
C SER A 290 -22.84 -7.63 -10.48
N ARG A 291 -21.50 -7.63 -10.63
CA ARG A 291 -20.66 -8.82 -10.47
C ARG A 291 -20.48 -9.26 -9.02
N PHE A 292 -20.44 -8.30 -8.09
CA PHE A 292 -20.25 -8.53 -6.66
C PHE A 292 -21.39 -7.84 -5.89
N PRO A 293 -22.56 -8.49 -5.79
CA PRO A 293 -23.71 -7.92 -5.07
C PRO A 293 -23.40 -7.85 -3.57
N THR A 294 -23.11 -6.65 -3.09
CA THR A 294 -22.87 -6.32 -1.68
C THR A 294 -23.69 -5.09 -1.32
N PRO A 295 -24.14 -4.91 -0.05
CA PRO A 295 -24.80 -3.68 0.37
C PRO A 295 -23.99 -2.45 -0.05
N TRP A 296 -24.61 -1.52 -0.77
CA TRP A 296 -23.93 -0.35 -1.30
C TRP A 296 -23.63 0.65 -0.17
N SER A 297 -22.47 0.50 0.45
CA SER A 297 -22.02 1.36 1.53
C SER A 297 -21.31 2.61 0.99
N PRO A 298 -21.27 3.72 1.77
CA PRO A 298 -20.49 4.91 1.43
C PRO A 298 -19.00 4.61 1.15
N ARG A 299 -18.43 3.60 1.82
CA ARG A 299 -17.02 3.19 1.66
C ARG A 299 -16.77 2.44 0.35
N ILE A 300 -17.73 1.63 -0.10
CA ILE A 300 -17.69 1.00 -1.43
C ILE A 300 -17.80 2.06 -2.51
N GLU A 301 -18.75 2.99 -2.36
CA GLU A 301 -18.89 4.11 -3.28
C GLU A 301 -17.60 4.93 -3.35
N MET A 302 -17.01 5.25 -2.19
CA MET A 302 -15.72 5.93 -2.08
C MET A 302 -14.61 5.18 -2.83
N ALA A 303 -14.49 3.86 -2.68
CA ALA A 303 -13.47 3.08 -3.36
C ALA A 303 -13.56 3.19 -4.89
N VAL A 304 -14.77 3.08 -5.46
CA VAL A 304 -15.02 3.24 -6.90
C VAL A 304 -14.72 4.66 -7.36
N LEU A 305 -15.18 5.67 -6.62
CA LEU A 305 -14.95 7.07 -6.96
C LEU A 305 -13.45 7.42 -6.95
N VAL A 306 -12.70 6.91 -5.98
CA VAL A 306 -11.24 7.12 -5.91
C VAL A 306 -10.55 6.49 -7.11
N ALA A 307 -10.93 5.26 -7.49
CA ALA A 307 -10.43 4.62 -8.70
C ALA A 307 -10.73 5.43 -9.96
N LYS A 308 -11.97 5.93 -10.11
CA LYS A 308 -12.37 6.79 -11.24
C LYS A 308 -11.58 8.10 -11.27
N LEU A 309 -11.39 8.75 -10.12
CA LEU A 309 -10.61 9.98 -10.07
C LEU A 309 -9.14 9.73 -10.44
N HIS A 310 -8.55 8.63 -9.98
CA HIS A 310 -7.21 8.23 -10.43
C HIS A 310 -7.17 7.95 -11.94
N LEU A 311 -8.12 7.19 -12.48
CA LEU A 311 -8.26 6.95 -13.93
C LEU A 311 -8.29 8.26 -14.73
N TYR A 312 -9.12 9.22 -14.32
CA TYR A 312 -9.24 10.49 -15.04
C TYR A 312 -7.98 11.36 -14.88
N THR A 313 -7.40 11.44 -13.69
CA THR A 313 -6.19 12.25 -13.45
C THR A 313 -4.96 11.72 -14.18
N MET A 314 -4.81 10.39 -14.28
CA MET A 314 -3.74 9.74 -15.05
C MET A 314 -3.84 10.00 -16.56
N THR A 315 -5.02 10.36 -17.07
CA THR A 315 -5.31 10.43 -18.51
C THR A 315 -5.53 11.84 -19.02
N ILE A 316 -6.15 12.74 -18.25
CA ILE A 316 -6.41 14.14 -18.62
C ILE A 316 -5.13 14.88 -19.00
N ILE A 317 -4.00 14.58 -18.33
CA ILE A 317 -2.70 15.22 -18.60
C ILE A 317 -2.14 14.78 -19.97
N ARG A 318 -2.47 13.58 -20.43
CA ARG A 318 -1.88 12.91 -21.61
C ARG A 318 -2.82 12.88 -22.83
N MET A 319 -4.03 13.40 -22.71
CA MET A 319 -5.06 13.33 -23.75
C MET A 319 -4.95 14.54 -24.69
N GLN A 320 -4.80 14.28 -25.99
CA GLN A 320 -4.69 15.33 -27.02
C GLN A 320 -6.05 15.84 -27.51
N ASP A 321 -7.08 14.99 -27.55
CA ASP A 321 -8.42 15.42 -27.95
C ASP A 321 -9.06 16.28 -26.85
N VAL A 322 -9.25 17.56 -27.17
CA VAL A 322 -9.82 18.58 -26.28
C VAL A 322 -11.22 18.18 -25.83
N THR A 323 -12.05 17.64 -26.72
CA THR A 323 -13.44 17.29 -26.41
C THR A 323 -13.48 16.15 -25.38
N SER A 324 -12.73 15.09 -25.63
CA SER A 324 -12.61 13.97 -24.68
C SER A 324 -12.01 14.41 -23.35
N ARG A 325 -11.01 15.28 -23.38
CA ARG A 325 -10.38 15.84 -22.17
C ARG A 325 -11.38 16.64 -21.34
N GLU A 326 -12.21 17.47 -21.98
CA GLU A 326 -13.28 18.23 -21.31
C GLU A 326 -14.32 17.30 -20.66
N VAL A 327 -14.76 16.25 -21.36
CA VAL A 327 -15.69 15.26 -20.81
C VAL A 327 -15.09 14.57 -19.59
N LEU A 328 -13.83 14.14 -19.65
CA LEU A 328 -13.16 13.53 -18.50
C LEU A 328 -12.99 14.52 -17.34
N MET A 329 -12.71 15.79 -17.62
CA MET A 329 -12.66 16.83 -16.59
C MET A 329 -14.00 16.99 -15.89
N LYS A 330 -15.12 17.02 -16.63
CA LYS A 330 -16.48 17.10 -16.05
C LYS A 330 -16.87 15.86 -15.26
N ASN A 331 -16.46 14.67 -15.71
CA ASN A 331 -16.63 13.43 -14.95
C ASN A 331 -15.81 13.49 -13.65
N GLY A 332 -14.54 13.89 -13.74
CA GLY A 332 -13.66 14.09 -12.59
C GLY A 332 -14.19 15.12 -11.61
N TYR A 333 -14.81 16.20 -12.09
CA TYR A 333 -15.46 17.20 -11.26
C TYR A 333 -16.56 16.57 -10.40
N SER A 334 -17.51 15.88 -11.03
CA SER A 334 -18.62 15.23 -10.33
C SER A 334 -18.15 14.20 -9.31
N VAL A 335 -17.14 13.41 -9.68
CA VAL A 335 -16.51 12.41 -8.80
C VAL A 335 -15.81 13.08 -7.62
N ALA A 336 -15.02 14.13 -7.85
CA ALA A 336 -14.28 14.82 -6.80
C ALA A 336 -15.22 15.53 -5.80
N LEU A 337 -16.30 16.16 -6.28
CA LEU A 337 -17.34 16.72 -5.40
C LEU A 337 -17.94 15.63 -4.51
N ARG A 338 -18.25 14.46 -5.08
CA ARG A 338 -18.83 13.34 -4.33
C ARG A 338 -17.86 12.76 -3.31
N ILE A 339 -16.57 12.66 -3.62
CA ILE A 339 -15.52 12.25 -2.66
C ILE A 339 -15.47 13.21 -1.46
N VAL A 340 -15.48 14.52 -1.71
CA VAL A 340 -15.50 15.53 -0.63
C VAL A 340 -16.75 15.36 0.22
N TYR A 341 -17.92 15.22 -0.40
CA TYR A 341 -19.19 15.02 0.30
C TYR A 341 -19.16 13.76 1.18
N LEU A 342 -18.75 12.60 0.65
CA LEU A 342 -18.69 11.35 1.42
C LEU A 342 -17.69 11.41 2.57
N SER A 343 -16.56 12.10 2.37
CA SER A 343 -15.57 12.33 3.42
C SER A 343 -16.18 13.11 4.58
N ASP A 344 -16.91 14.19 4.29
CA ASP A 344 -17.56 15.05 5.27
C ASP A 344 -18.70 14.33 6.02
N GLN A 345 -19.49 13.50 5.33
CA GLN A 345 -20.55 12.69 5.96
C GLN A 345 -20.00 11.61 6.92
N GLY A 346 -18.74 11.22 6.75
CA GLY A 346 -18.06 10.23 7.58
C GLY A 346 -18.04 8.83 6.96
N LEU A 347 -16.82 8.28 6.83
CA LEU A 347 -16.56 6.94 6.31
C LEU A 347 -16.24 5.91 7.42
N PHE A 348 -16.19 6.35 8.67
CA PHE A 348 -15.82 5.53 9.82
C PHE A 348 -16.92 4.55 10.24
N HIS A 349 -16.54 3.49 10.94
CA HIS A 349 -17.49 2.60 11.61
C HIS A 349 -17.93 3.19 12.96
N ARG A 350 -19.16 2.86 13.37
CA ARG A 350 -19.70 3.16 14.69
C ARG A 350 -19.92 1.85 15.44
N SER A 351 -19.80 1.89 16.76
CA SER A 351 -20.07 0.74 17.63
C SER A 351 -21.00 1.16 18.77
N ASP A 352 -21.96 0.29 19.09
CA ASP A 352 -22.91 0.49 20.18
C ASP A 352 -22.22 0.40 21.55
N ASP A 353 -21.05 -0.26 21.63
CA ASP A 353 -20.23 -0.35 22.85
C ASP A 353 -19.54 0.98 23.19
N TYR A 354 -19.49 1.91 22.24
CA TYR A 354 -18.76 3.18 22.36
C TYR A 354 -19.59 4.36 21.81
N PRO A 355 -20.78 4.64 22.36
CA PRO A 355 -21.71 5.62 21.81
C PRO A 355 -21.22 7.08 21.90
N ASP A 356 -20.36 7.37 22.88
CA ASP A 356 -19.93 8.74 23.21
C ASP A 356 -18.74 9.23 22.37
N ILE A 357 -18.20 8.38 21.49
CA ILE A 357 -17.04 8.73 20.68
C ILE A 357 -17.45 9.71 19.56
N THR A 358 -16.83 10.88 19.55
CA THR A 358 -17.13 11.95 18.58
C THR A 358 -16.70 11.60 17.15
N ALA A 359 -17.38 12.18 16.16
CA ALA A 359 -17.03 12.00 14.74
C ALA A 359 -15.59 12.44 14.40
N ALA A 360 -15.10 13.52 15.02
CA ALA A 360 -13.74 14.01 14.84
C ALA A 360 -12.70 12.97 15.28
N PHE A 361 -13.02 12.21 16.33
CA PHE A 361 -12.20 11.10 16.73
C PHE A 361 -12.26 9.94 15.74
N LEU A 362 -13.47 9.51 15.37
CA LEU A 362 -13.66 8.36 14.49
C LEU A 362 -13.01 8.57 13.11
N GLN A 363 -12.85 9.81 12.68
CA GLN A 363 -12.05 10.17 11.50
C GLN A 363 -10.59 9.67 11.56
N GLN A 364 -10.04 9.40 12.75
CA GLN A 364 -8.67 8.87 12.91
C GLN A 364 -8.60 7.36 12.74
N THR A 365 -9.72 6.63 12.87
CA THR A 365 -9.73 5.17 12.72
C THR A 365 -9.74 4.77 11.25
N CYS A 366 -10.14 5.68 10.37
CA CYS A 366 -10.07 5.53 8.92
C CYS A 366 -8.65 5.25 8.40
N PRO A 367 -8.47 4.35 7.42
CA PRO A 367 -7.20 4.17 6.73
C PRO A 367 -6.70 5.47 6.06
N LYS A 368 -5.38 5.63 5.94
CA LYS A 368 -4.75 6.82 5.34
C LYS A 368 -5.17 7.05 3.88
N ASN A 369 -5.64 6.02 3.19
CA ASN A 369 -6.09 6.10 1.80
C ASN A 369 -7.27 7.07 1.62
N TYR A 370 -8.18 7.20 2.60
CA TYR A 370 -9.26 8.18 2.53
C TYR A 370 -8.76 9.63 2.64
N PHE A 371 -7.74 9.86 3.47
CA PHE A 371 -7.05 11.15 3.53
C PHE A 371 -6.38 11.49 2.18
N ARG A 372 -5.66 10.53 1.59
CA ARG A 372 -4.99 10.73 0.29
C ARG A 372 -5.99 10.98 -0.85
N ALA A 373 -7.13 10.29 -0.83
CA ALA A 373 -8.22 10.51 -1.76
C ALA A 373 -8.84 11.91 -1.65
N LEU A 374 -9.10 12.39 -0.43
CA LEU A 374 -9.61 13.73 -0.20
C LEU A 374 -8.63 14.80 -0.69
N MET A 375 -7.33 14.58 -0.46
CA MET A 375 -6.29 15.47 -0.99
C MET A 375 -6.30 15.53 -2.52
N LEU A 376 -6.38 14.37 -3.19
CA LEU A 376 -6.45 14.33 -4.65
C LEU A 376 -7.71 15.06 -5.17
N ALA A 377 -8.87 14.82 -4.56
CA ALA A 377 -10.12 15.47 -4.95
C ALA A 377 -10.07 16.99 -4.75
N ALA A 378 -9.58 17.46 -3.60
CA ALA A 378 -9.46 18.89 -3.32
C ALA A 378 -8.49 19.58 -4.28
N VAL A 379 -7.32 18.99 -4.54
CA VAL A 379 -6.34 19.53 -5.48
C VAL A 379 -6.88 19.52 -6.91
N PHE A 380 -7.59 18.47 -7.31
CA PHE A 380 -8.23 18.38 -8.62
C PHE A 380 -9.26 19.50 -8.82
N LEU A 381 -10.21 19.65 -7.88
CA LEU A 381 -11.21 20.72 -7.92
C LEU A 381 -10.57 22.10 -7.93
N LEU A 382 -9.53 22.28 -7.11
CA LEU A 382 -8.84 23.56 -7.01
C LEU A 382 -8.18 23.95 -8.34
N ARG A 383 -7.41 23.03 -8.94
CA ARG A 383 -6.65 23.30 -10.17
C ARG A 383 -7.54 23.42 -11.40
N PHE A 384 -8.43 22.46 -11.63
CA PHE A 384 -9.16 22.33 -12.89
C PHE A 384 -10.44 23.18 -12.95
N PHE A 385 -10.93 23.65 -11.79
CA PHE A 385 -12.20 24.39 -11.70
C PHE A 385 -12.06 25.68 -10.91
N ALA A 386 -11.73 25.62 -9.61
CA ALA A 386 -11.76 26.80 -8.75
C ALA A 386 -10.83 27.94 -9.19
N LEU A 387 -9.63 27.60 -9.69
CA LEU A 387 -8.64 28.56 -10.21
C LEU A 387 -8.66 28.67 -11.73
N ASN A 388 -9.42 27.83 -12.44
CA ASN A 388 -9.42 27.79 -13.89
C ASN A 388 -10.27 28.92 -14.47
N ILE A 389 -9.65 29.86 -15.19
CA ILE A 389 -10.37 30.98 -15.82
C ILE A 389 -11.38 30.54 -16.89
N ASN A 390 -11.18 29.36 -17.49
CA ASN A 390 -12.03 28.82 -18.55
C ASN A 390 -13.24 28.03 -17.98
N ALA A 391 -13.26 27.76 -16.67
CA ALA A 391 -14.37 27.05 -16.04
C ALA A 391 -15.60 27.98 -15.86
N PRO A 392 -16.84 27.48 -16.03
CA PRO A 392 -18.05 28.25 -15.78
C PRO A 392 -18.09 28.83 -14.34
N PRO A 393 -18.56 30.08 -14.13
CA PRO A 393 -18.56 30.71 -12.80
C PRO A 393 -19.26 29.89 -11.71
N GLU A 394 -20.38 29.24 -12.02
CA GLU A 394 -21.12 28.38 -11.09
C GLU A 394 -20.29 27.16 -10.64
N GLU A 395 -19.55 26.55 -11.56
CA GLU A 395 -18.65 25.44 -11.24
C GLU A 395 -17.42 25.91 -10.45
N GLN A 396 -16.91 27.11 -10.75
CA GLN A 396 -15.83 27.70 -9.96
C GLN A 396 -16.27 27.90 -8.50
N GLU A 397 -17.45 28.46 -8.28
CA GLU A 397 -17.99 28.71 -6.93
C GLU A 397 -18.24 27.40 -6.19
N THR A 398 -18.87 26.43 -6.84
CA THR A 398 -19.13 25.11 -6.26
C THR A 398 -17.82 24.37 -5.92
N ALA A 399 -16.82 24.43 -6.80
CA ALA A 399 -15.49 23.88 -6.53
C ALA A 399 -14.84 24.55 -5.31
N LYS A 400 -14.86 25.88 -5.22
CA LYS A 400 -14.33 26.63 -4.06
C LYS A 400 -15.00 26.22 -2.76
N ASN A 401 -16.32 26.05 -2.77
CA ASN A 401 -17.08 25.61 -1.60
C ASN A 401 -16.66 24.20 -1.14
N HIS A 402 -16.49 23.26 -2.07
CA HIS A 402 -16.05 21.90 -1.74
C HIS A 402 -14.59 21.83 -1.30
N VAL A 403 -13.70 22.62 -1.91
CA VAL A 403 -12.31 22.76 -1.44
C VAL A 403 -12.27 23.31 -0.01
N ALA A 404 -13.14 24.27 0.32
CA ALA A 404 -13.28 24.79 1.68
C ALA A 404 -13.82 23.74 2.66
N ILE A 405 -14.77 22.90 2.26
CA ILE A 405 -15.25 21.76 3.07
C ILE A 405 -14.10 20.80 3.35
N ALA A 406 -13.35 20.39 2.33
CA ALA A 406 -12.20 19.51 2.47
C ALA A 406 -11.13 20.09 3.42
N GLN A 407 -10.82 21.38 3.28
CA GLN A 407 -9.87 22.07 4.16
C GLN A 407 -10.34 22.07 5.62
N ARG A 408 -11.63 22.40 5.87
CA ARG A 408 -12.20 22.41 7.23
C ARG A 408 -12.23 21.02 7.85
N PHE A 409 -12.61 20.01 7.08
CA PHE A 409 -12.63 18.62 7.51
C PHE A 409 -11.23 18.12 7.90
N LEU A 410 -10.20 18.50 7.15
CA LEU A 410 -8.81 18.18 7.50
C LEU A 410 -8.34 18.95 8.73
N ALA A 411 -8.65 20.25 8.83
CA ALA A 411 -8.29 21.08 9.98
C ALA A 411 -8.94 20.58 11.28
N ALA A 412 -10.23 20.23 11.24
CA ALA A 412 -10.96 19.68 12.39
C ALA A 412 -10.44 18.30 12.82
N GLY A 413 -9.82 17.57 11.88
CA GLY A 413 -9.18 16.29 12.14
C GLY A 413 -7.74 16.38 12.63
N ALA A 414 -7.14 17.56 12.75
CA ALA A 414 -5.80 17.70 13.31
C ALA A 414 -5.85 17.70 14.84
N ARG A 415 -4.90 17.01 15.48
CA ARG A 415 -4.73 17.05 16.94
C ARG A 415 -3.67 18.07 17.33
N GLU A 416 -2.60 18.12 16.53
CA GLU A 416 -1.49 19.03 16.72
C GLU A 416 -1.25 19.87 15.46
N ALA A 417 -0.66 21.05 15.64
CA ALA A 417 -0.32 21.94 14.52
C ALA A 417 0.67 21.30 13.53
N THR A 418 1.46 20.35 14.01
CA THR A 418 2.46 19.60 13.24
C THR A 418 1.88 18.37 12.54
N ASP A 419 0.61 18.01 12.75
CA ASP A 419 0.00 16.82 12.16
C ASP A 419 -0.10 16.89 10.64
N GLU A 420 -0.11 15.72 9.99
CA GLU A 420 -0.28 15.61 8.54
C GLU A 420 -1.57 16.27 8.05
N LYS A 421 -2.68 16.12 8.79
CA LYS A 421 -3.97 16.75 8.48
C LYS A 421 -3.91 18.28 8.59
N ALA A 422 -3.22 18.83 9.60
CA ALA A 422 -3.01 20.28 9.72
C ALA A 422 -2.17 20.82 8.56
N ARG A 423 -1.06 20.13 8.23
CA ARG A 423 -0.20 20.49 7.09
C ARG A 423 -0.96 20.46 5.77
N ALA A 424 -1.80 19.46 5.57
CA ALA A 424 -2.65 19.32 4.39
C ALA A 424 -3.69 20.44 4.27
N ALA A 425 -4.40 20.75 5.36
CA ALA A 425 -5.34 21.87 5.40
C ALA A 425 -4.65 23.21 5.08
N LEU A 426 -3.46 23.43 5.64
CA LEU A 426 -2.63 24.62 5.37
C LEU A 426 -2.20 24.69 3.90
N VAL A 427 -1.80 23.57 3.29
CA VAL A 427 -1.44 23.54 1.86
C VAL A 427 -2.65 23.92 1.01
N ILE A 428 -3.84 23.36 1.26
CA ILE A 428 -5.06 23.71 0.53
C ILE A 428 -5.40 25.20 0.70
N GLU A 429 -5.30 25.73 1.92
CA GLU A 429 -5.55 27.15 2.21
C GLU A 429 -4.61 28.07 1.44
N VAL A 430 -3.30 27.77 1.44
CA VAL A 430 -2.30 28.55 0.70
C VAL A 430 -2.56 28.49 -0.80
N LEU A 431 -2.81 27.30 -1.34
CA LEU A 431 -3.06 27.14 -2.77
C LEU A 431 -4.35 27.84 -3.22
N SER A 432 -5.35 27.97 -2.34
CA SER A 432 -6.62 28.64 -2.63
C SER A 432 -6.48 30.17 -2.77
N ARG A 433 -5.35 30.75 -2.33
CA ARG A 433 -5.06 32.20 -2.46
C ARG A 433 -4.36 32.57 -3.76
N GLN A 434 -4.10 31.59 -4.63
CA GLN A 434 -3.45 31.84 -5.92
C GLN A 434 -4.34 32.67 -6.84
N GLN A 435 -3.69 33.39 -7.76
CA GLN A 435 -4.41 34.04 -8.84
C GLN A 435 -5.04 32.99 -9.77
N PRO A 436 -6.19 33.30 -10.38
CA PRO A 436 -6.76 32.46 -11.43
C PRO A 436 -5.73 32.20 -12.53
N MET A 437 -5.75 30.98 -13.08
CA MET A 437 -4.77 30.48 -14.02
C MET A 437 -5.46 29.88 -15.24
N ASP A 438 -4.83 30.03 -16.40
CA ASP A 438 -5.17 29.26 -17.59
C ASP A 438 -4.46 27.92 -17.53
N ILE A 439 -5.24 26.85 -17.39
CA ILE A 439 -4.73 25.49 -17.24
C ILE A 439 -3.96 25.05 -18.48
N ASP A 440 -4.38 25.48 -19.67
CA ASP A 440 -3.75 25.06 -20.92
C ASP A 440 -2.40 25.73 -21.14
N SER A 441 -2.18 26.89 -20.51
CA SER A 441 -0.89 27.56 -20.45
C SER A 441 0.02 27.04 -19.32
N THR A 442 -0.55 26.39 -18.29
CA THR A 442 0.20 26.01 -17.07
C THR A 442 0.55 24.53 -17.06
N LYS A 443 1.76 24.21 -17.52
CA LYS A 443 2.34 22.87 -17.41
C LYS A 443 2.60 22.47 -15.96
N LEU A 444 2.50 21.18 -15.67
CA LEU A 444 2.92 20.61 -14.39
C LEU A 444 4.45 20.61 -14.34
N LYS A 445 5.03 20.89 -13.16
CA LYS A 445 6.48 20.79 -12.95
C LYS A 445 6.94 19.34 -12.80
N ILE A 446 6.06 18.50 -12.26
CA ILE A 446 6.24 17.06 -12.09
C ILE A 446 5.16 16.42 -12.95
N ASP A 447 5.54 15.74 -14.02
CA ASP A 447 4.61 15.12 -14.98
C ASP A 447 4.88 13.61 -15.20
N ASP A 448 5.89 13.06 -14.55
CA ASP A 448 6.34 11.67 -14.65
C ASP A 448 5.63 10.70 -13.66
N ARG A 449 4.75 11.21 -12.79
CA ARG A 449 4.07 10.46 -11.72
C ARG A 449 2.58 10.22 -11.98
N MET A 450 2.18 10.06 -13.24
CA MET A 450 0.79 9.82 -13.64
C MET A 450 -0.20 10.82 -12.99
N GLY A 451 -1.29 10.35 -12.38
CA GLY A 451 -2.26 11.21 -11.67
C GLY A 451 -1.72 11.82 -10.37
N ALA A 452 -0.68 11.24 -9.77
CA ALA A 452 -0.07 11.78 -8.54
C ALA A 452 0.72 13.06 -8.81
N SER A 453 1.17 13.28 -10.05
CA SER A 453 1.81 14.51 -10.54
C SER A 453 1.08 15.77 -10.10
N ILE A 454 -0.26 15.76 -10.14
CA ILE A 454 -1.09 16.92 -9.76
C ILE A 454 -0.93 17.26 -8.27
N VAL A 455 -0.86 16.24 -7.41
CA VAL A 455 -0.71 16.41 -5.96
C VAL A 455 0.72 16.84 -5.62
N PHE A 456 1.73 16.25 -6.25
CA PHE A 456 3.12 16.66 -6.05
C PHE A 456 3.37 18.10 -6.52
N ASP A 457 2.86 18.49 -7.69
CA ASP A 457 2.92 19.87 -8.19
C ASP A 457 2.25 20.84 -7.22
N ALA A 458 1.08 20.48 -6.68
CA ALA A 458 0.38 21.27 -5.66
C ALA A 458 1.18 21.41 -4.35
N ILE A 459 1.81 20.34 -3.87
CA ILE A 459 2.66 20.39 -2.67
C ILE A 459 3.87 21.31 -2.91
N THR A 460 4.59 21.11 -4.02
CA THR A 460 5.74 21.94 -4.43
C THR A 460 5.34 23.41 -4.53
N ARG A 461 4.21 23.69 -5.19
CA ARG A 461 3.68 25.05 -5.31
C ARG A 461 3.33 25.66 -3.94
N GLY A 462 2.75 24.86 -3.05
CA GLY A 462 2.46 25.27 -1.67
C GLY A 462 3.73 25.59 -0.88
N HIS A 463 4.86 24.91 -1.13
CA HIS A 463 6.15 25.27 -0.54
C HIS A 463 6.69 26.60 -1.07
N GLU A 464 6.65 26.81 -2.39
CA GLU A 464 7.07 28.05 -3.03
C GLU A 464 6.31 29.28 -2.50
N LEU A 465 4.99 29.17 -2.42
CA LEU A 465 4.13 30.26 -1.92
C LEU A 465 4.36 30.59 -0.44
N ARG A 466 4.93 29.66 0.33
CA ARG A 466 5.30 29.85 1.74
C ARG A 466 6.76 30.30 1.91
N ASN A 467 7.51 30.51 0.83
CA ASN A 467 8.94 30.79 0.84
C ASN A 467 9.76 29.74 1.61
N ILE A 468 9.31 28.48 1.61
CA ILE A 468 10.07 27.37 2.20
C ILE A 468 11.08 26.94 1.13
N LYS A 469 12.38 27.16 1.38
CA LYS A 469 13.45 26.65 0.50
C LYS A 469 13.41 25.13 0.48
N ALA A 470 13.60 24.52 -0.69
CA ALA A 470 13.84 23.09 -0.78
C ALA A 470 15.18 22.79 -0.07
N ASP A 471 15.16 21.95 0.97
CA ASP A 471 16.34 21.61 1.79
C ASP A 471 17.43 20.83 1.02
N VAL A 472 17.24 20.54 -0.27
CA VAL A 472 18.17 19.76 -1.08
C VAL A 472 18.59 20.61 -2.27
N GLU A 473 19.77 21.23 -2.17
CA GLU A 473 20.51 21.63 -3.36
C GLU A 473 20.83 20.35 -4.13
N GLU A 474 20.22 20.17 -5.31
CA GLU A 474 20.77 19.24 -6.30
C GLU A 474 22.24 19.61 -6.45
N ARG A 475 23.14 18.66 -6.18
CA ARG A 475 24.54 18.83 -6.53
C ARG A 475 24.59 19.02 -8.03
N THR A 476 24.63 20.27 -8.48
CA THR A 476 24.84 20.61 -9.88
C THR A 476 26.10 19.88 -10.31
N SER A 477 25.99 19.05 -11.35
CA SER A 477 27.13 18.51 -12.06
C SER A 477 28.17 19.62 -12.24
N PRO A 478 29.48 19.36 -12.04
CA PRO A 478 30.49 20.40 -12.24
C PRO A 478 30.28 21.00 -13.63
N GLN A 479 30.09 22.31 -13.70
CA GLN A 479 29.95 23.04 -14.95
C GLN A 479 31.13 22.68 -15.85
N GLU A 480 30.84 22.03 -16.98
CA GLU A 480 31.76 21.98 -18.11
C GLU A 480 31.92 23.41 -18.63
N ASN A 481 32.90 24.14 -18.10
CA ASN A 481 33.45 25.33 -18.73
C ASN A 481 34.88 25.53 -18.23
N GLY A 482 35.85 25.17 -19.06
CA GLY A 482 37.26 25.52 -18.85
C GLY A 482 38.25 24.55 -19.48
N ASP A 483 38.57 24.78 -20.76
CA ASP A 483 39.79 24.39 -21.49
C ASP A 483 40.13 22.89 -21.64
N LEU A 484 39.61 22.31 -22.73
CA LEU A 484 40.19 21.14 -23.37
C LEU A 484 41.56 21.49 -23.99
N GLN A 485 42.63 21.33 -23.21
CA GLN A 485 43.95 21.06 -23.82
C GLN A 485 43.97 19.61 -24.30
N GLN A 486 43.97 19.44 -25.63
CA GLN A 486 44.18 18.15 -26.29
C GLN A 486 45.53 17.55 -25.88
N HIS A 487 45.51 16.51 -25.06
CA HIS A 487 46.59 15.53 -25.04
C HIS A 487 46.17 14.31 -25.86
N SER A 488 47.00 14.02 -26.88
CA SER A 488 46.80 12.96 -27.87
C SER A 488 46.77 11.58 -27.23
N ILE A 489 45.69 10.83 -27.49
CA ILE A 489 45.53 9.42 -27.15
C ILE A 489 46.32 8.62 -28.20
N ALA A 490 47.59 8.31 -27.94
CA ALA A 490 48.39 7.48 -28.84
C ALA A 490 49.14 6.32 -28.16
N ASP A 491 49.08 6.15 -26.84
CA ASP A 491 49.79 5.06 -26.16
C ASP A 491 48.96 4.41 -25.03
N MET A 492 47.91 3.66 -25.40
CA MET A 492 47.37 2.62 -24.49
C MET A 492 47.23 1.28 -25.23
N PRO A 493 47.72 0.17 -24.65
CA PRO A 493 47.57 -1.16 -25.24
C PRO A 493 46.12 -1.68 -25.10
N PRO A 494 45.66 -2.56 -26.02
CA PRO A 494 44.29 -3.04 -26.03
C PRO A 494 44.02 -4.04 -24.89
N PRO A 495 42.77 -4.12 -24.40
CA PRO A 495 42.38 -5.09 -23.37
C PRO A 495 42.31 -6.52 -23.92
N PRO A 496 42.56 -7.56 -23.10
CA PRO A 496 42.51 -8.95 -23.54
C PRO A 496 41.06 -9.44 -23.72
N ALA A 497 40.86 -10.31 -24.72
CA ALA A 497 39.55 -10.90 -25.06
C ALA A 497 39.09 -11.94 -24.01
N ALA A 498 37.79 -11.94 -23.71
CA ALA A 498 37.16 -12.92 -22.83
C ALA A 498 36.98 -14.29 -23.53
N PRO A 499 37.09 -15.43 -22.82
CA PRO A 499 36.83 -16.74 -23.41
C PRO A 499 35.33 -17.02 -23.57
N GLU A 500 34.96 -17.70 -24.65
CA GLU A 500 33.59 -18.12 -24.98
C GLU A 500 33.09 -19.28 -24.11
N PHE A 501 31.79 -19.26 -23.83
CA PHE A 501 31.02 -20.23 -23.06
C PHE A 501 30.65 -21.45 -23.93
N ASN A 502 31.42 -22.55 -23.85
CA ASN A 502 30.95 -23.91 -24.16
C ASN A 502 32.03 -24.94 -23.84
N ASP A 503 31.93 -25.61 -22.68
CA ASP A 503 32.24 -27.04 -22.51
C ASP A 503 32.07 -27.45 -21.05
N TYR A 504 30.84 -27.83 -20.68
CA TYR A 504 30.60 -28.68 -19.51
C TYR A 504 29.69 -29.83 -19.93
N ALA A 505 30.26 -30.76 -20.70
CA ALA A 505 29.77 -32.12 -20.76
C ALA A 505 30.84 -33.04 -20.17
N GLN A 506 30.43 -33.80 -19.16
CA GLN A 506 31.09 -34.98 -18.56
C GLN A 506 32.13 -34.70 -17.46
N LEU A 507 31.67 -34.81 -16.21
CA LEU A 507 32.52 -35.25 -15.09
C LEU A 507 31.97 -36.58 -14.58
N THR A 508 32.84 -37.59 -14.50
CA THR A 508 32.53 -38.93 -13.98
C THR A 508 32.79 -38.98 -12.47
N GLN A 509 32.22 -40.01 -11.83
CA GLN A 509 32.08 -40.20 -10.38
C GLN A 509 33.39 -40.43 -9.59
N ALA A 510 34.55 -40.07 -10.14
CA ALA A 510 35.87 -40.28 -9.54
C ALA A 510 36.48 -39.00 -8.89
N ASP A 511 35.92 -37.81 -9.11
CA ASP A 511 36.45 -36.55 -8.54
C ASP A 511 35.84 -36.15 -7.20
N MET A 512 34.96 -36.97 -6.62
CA MET A 512 34.22 -36.65 -5.39
C MET A 512 34.92 -37.04 -4.08
N SER A 513 36.18 -37.51 -4.10
CA SER A 513 36.87 -37.98 -2.88
C SER A 513 38.13 -37.19 -2.47
N ALA A 514 38.39 -36.01 -3.06
CA ALA A 514 39.58 -35.21 -2.75
C ALA A 514 39.29 -33.78 -2.25
N MET A 515 38.22 -33.57 -1.48
CA MET A 515 37.94 -32.28 -0.82
C MET A 515 37.63 -32.42 0.67
N SER A 516 38.47 -33.15 1.40
CA SER A 516 38.62 -32.98 2.85
C SER A 516 40.09 -32.73 3.15
N ASP A 517 40.34 -31.66 3.89
CA ASP A 517 41.63 -31.08 4.33
C ASP A 517 42.24 -30.07 3.37
N PHE A 518 42.13 -28.79 3.71
CA PHE A 518 43.24 -27.84 3.64
C PHE A 518 42.97 -26.61 4.51
N ASP A 519 43.65 -26.60 5.66
CA ASP A 519 43.92 -25.44 6.51
C ASP A 519 45.25 -24.84 6.01
N ILE A 520 45.23 -23.72 5.27
CA ILE A 520 46.42 -22.90 4.96
C ILE A 520 46.02 -21.40 4.98
N PRO A 521 46.84 -20.50 5.58
CA PRO A 521 46.47 -19.11 5.84
C PRO A 521 46.53 -18.26 4.57
N LEU A 522 45.50 -17.44 4.34
CA LEU A 522 45.47 -16.47 3.25
C LEU A 522 46.40 -15.29 3.57
N ASP A 523 47.48 -15.15 2.80
CA ASP A 523 48.39 -14.01 2.79
C ASP A 523 47.74 -12.82 2.05
N PHE A 524 47.38 -11.78 2.80
CA PHE A 524 46.69 -10.58 2.30
C PHE A 524 47.64 -9.55 1.64
N ASN A 525 48.94 -9.84 1.49
CA ASN A 525 49.92 -8.86 1.00
C ASN A 525 50.12 -8.80 -0.52
N ALA A 526 49.34 -9.54 -1.31
CA ALA A 526 49.45 -9.54 -2.78
C ALA A 526 48.23 -8.97 -3.53
N LEU A 527 47.32 -8.27 -2.83
CA LEU A 527 46.22 -7.54 -3.45
C LEU A 527 46.60 -6.07 -3.68
N PRO A 528 46.23 -5.45 -4.82
CA PRO A 528 46.51 -4.04 -5.09
C PRO A 528 45.96 -3.15 -3.96
N GLN A 529 46.81 -2.25 -3.44
CA GLN A 529 46.58 -1.45 -2.22
C GLN A 529 45.45 -0.40 -2.29
N ASP A 530 44.56 -0.43 -3.28
CA ASP A 530 43.57 0.65 -3.47
C ASP A 530 42.18 0.16 -3.90
N LEU A 531 41.78 -1.05 -3.48
CA LEU A 531 40.41 -1.53 -3.73
C LEU A 531 39.37 -0.91 -2.77
N TRP A 532 39.82 -0.25 -1.69
CA TRP A 532 38.98 0.40 -0.68
C TRP A 532 39.60 1.70 -0.15
N GLY A 533 40.25 2.47 -1.03
CA GLY A 533 40.98 3.69 -0.70
C GLY A 533 40.15 4.75 0.05
N ASP A 534 40.82 5.34 1.04
CA ASP A 534 40.38 6.29 2.07
C ASP A 534 39.81 7.66 1.59
N SER A 535 39.11 7.71 0.45
CA SER A 535 38.38 8.92 0.02
C SER A 535 36.89 8.92 0.35
N MET A 536 36.31 7.80 0.79
CA MET A 536 34.88 7.72 1.15
C MET A 536 34.58 8.00 2.63
N TRP A 537 35.56 7.92 3.52
CA TRP A 537 35.34 8.06 4.97
C TRP A 537 35.60 9.47 5.52
N GLY A 538 36.04 10.41 4.68
CA GLY A 538 36.24 11.83 5.05
C GLY A 538 34.97 12.70 5.06
N MET A 539 33.80 12.17 4.68
CA MET A 539 32.54 12.96 4.56
C MET A 539 31.55 12.79 5.73
N PHE A 540 31.84 11.90 6.70
CA PHE A 540 30.92 11.59 7.81
C PHE A 540 31.41 12.01 9.20
N GLY A 541 32.46 12.83 9.27
CA GLY A 541 32.94 13.42 10.52
C GLY A 541 32.35 14.81 10.77
N THR A 542 31.72 15.00 11.94
CA THR A 542 31.14 16.25 12.52
C THR A 542 29.68 16.51 12.10
N PHE A 543 28.65 16.56 12.97
CA PHE A 543 28.56 17.03 14.35
C PHE A 543 27.44 16.33 15.14
N ALA A 544 27.72 15.98 16.39
CA ALA A 544 26.80 16.09 17.54
C ALA A 544 27.66 16.14 18.83
N PRO A 545 27.21 16.76 19.93
CA PRO A 545 26.93 18.18 20.17
C PRO A 545 27.88 18.75 21.26
N PRO A 546 27.64 19.97 21.79
CA PRO A 546 27.55 20.02 23.25
C PRO A 546 26.33 20.80 23.76
N TYR A 547 25.63 20.13 24.69
CA TYR A 547 24.65 20.55 25.71
C TYR A 547 23.35 21.27 25.29
#